data_AF-A0A0K3AR32-F1
#
_entry.id   AF-A0A0K3AR32-F1
#
_cell.length_a   1.000
_cell.length_b   1.000
_cell.length_c   1.000
_cell.angle_alpha   90.00
_cell.angle_beta   90.00
_cell.angle_gamma   90.00
#
_symmetry.space_group_name_H-M   'P 1'
#
loop_
_entity.id
_entity.type
_entity.pdbx_description
1 polymer ?
#
loop_
_entity_poly.entity_id
_entity_poly.type
_entity_poly.pdbx_seq_one_letter_code
_entity_poly.pdbx_strand_id
1 'polypeptide(L)'
;MLDSEIYDFMKATLKIDPKKRKSAIDVLKMPLFDILRSSPPKKRSNGVEMPNLASYTEMHHKREPETEVVADIQTTEKAEKESDSTNEELED
;
A
#
# COMPACT_ATOMS: atom_id res chain seq x y z
N MET A 1 11.48 -1.75 20.44
CA MET A 1 12.15 -1.77 19.12
C MET A 1 11.22 -2.49 18.16
N LEU A 2 10.95 -1.93 16.97
CA LEU A 2 10.07 -2.59 16.00
C LEU A 2 10.78 -3.82 15.43
N ASP A 3 10.04 -4.91 15.24
CA ASP A 3 10.54 -6.12 14.57
C ASP A 3 11.03 -5.78 13.15
N SER A 4 12.21 -6.27 12.77
CA SER A 4 12.81 -6.02 11.47
C SER A 4 11.94 -6.51 10.31
N GLU A 5 11.25 -7.64 10.47
CA GLU A 5 10.39 -8.19 9.41
C GLU A 5 9.14 -7.32 9.20
N ILE A 6 8.61 -6.76 10.28
CA ILE A 6 7.48 -5.82 10.23
C ILE A 6 7.92 -4.50 9.58
N TYR A 7 9.10 -4.01 9.94
CA TYR A 7 9.66 -2.80 9.33
C TYR A 7 9.84 -2.97 7.81
N ASP A 8 10.41 -4.09 7.37
CA ASP A 8 10.63 -4.37 5.95
C ASP A 8 9.32 -4.53 5.19
N PHE A 9 8.31 -5.17 5.80
CA PHE A 9 6.95 -5.24 5.25
C PHE A 9 6.35 -3.86 5.05
N MET A 10 6.40 -3.00 6.07
CA MET A 10 5.90 -1.63 5.98
C MET A 10 6.65 -0.83 4.91
N LYS A 11 7.98 -0.95 4.86
CA LYS A 11 8.81 -0.25 3.88
C LYS A 11 8.49 -0.67 2.44
N ALA A 12 8.09 -1.91 2.22
CA ALA A 12 7.73 -2.43 0.90
C ALA A 12 6.30 -2.05 0.45
N THR A 13 5.40 -1.78 1.39
CA THR A 13 3.96 -1.53 1.14
C THR A 13 3.60 -0.05 1.20
N LEU A 14 4.23 0.72 2.09
CA LEU A 14 3.98 2.15 2.29
C LEU A 14 4.91 3.00 1.42
N LYS A 15 4.75 2.91 0.10
CA LYS A 15 5.40 3.80 -0.86
C LYS A 15 4.47 4.93 -1.29
N ILE A 16 5.04 6.14 -1.37
CA ILE A 16 4.37 7.32 -1.94
C ILE A 16 3.96 7.01 -3.39
N ASP A 17 4.93 6.52 -4.17
CA ASP A 17 4.68 6.07 -5.55
C ASP A 17 3.96 4.71 -5.53
N PRO A 18 2.71 4.62 -6.04
CA PRO A 18 1.94 3.38 -6.06
C PRO A 18 2.59 2.29 -6.91
N LYS A 19 3.29 2.65 -8.00
CA LYS A 19 3.94 1.68 -8.91
C LYS A 19 5.12 0.98 -8.25
N LYS A 20 5.67 1.57 -7.18
CA LYS A 20 6.79 1.00 -6.40
C LYS A 20 6.32 0.14 -5.23
N ARG A 21 5.02 0.05 -4.95
CA ARG A 21 4.49 -0.83 -3.91
C ARG A 21 4.61 -2.29 -4.36
N LYS A 22 5.01 -3.18 -3.46
CA LYS A 22 4.96 -4.62 -3.77
C LYS A 22 3.51 -5.07 -4.04
N SER A 23 3.36 -5.99 -4.99
CA SER A 23 2.08 -6.67 -5.22
C SER A 23 1.67 -7.51 -4.01
N ALA A 24 0.37 -7.76 -3.83
CA ALA A 24 -0.12 -8.62 -2.75
C ALA A 24 0.50 -10.02 -2.77
N ILE A 25 0.74 -10.58 -3.97
CA ILE A 25 1.36 -11.90 -4.13
C ILE A 25 2.81 -11.88 -3.63
N ASP A 26 3.56 -10.81 -3.92
CA ASP A 26 4.96 -10.69 -3.49
C ASP A 26 5.10 -10.34 -2.00
N VAL A 27 4.10 -9.66 -1.44
CA VAL A 27 3.97 -9.43 -0.01
C VAL A 27 3.76 -10.74 0.73
N LEU A 28 2.84 -11.59 0.26
CA LEU A 28 2.54 -12.89 0.89
C LEU A 28 3.73 -13.86 0.87
N LYS A 29 4.74 -13.62 0.04
CA LYS A 29 6.01 -14.35 -0.02
C LYS A 29 7.07 -13.86 0.97
N MET A 30 6.83 -12.78 1.71
CA MET A 30 7.81 -12.23 2.66
C MET A 30 7.95 -13.12 3.92
N PRO A 31 9.13 -13.12 4.58
CA PRO A 31 9.41 -13.97 5.76
C PRO A 31 8.38 -13.83 6.89
N LEU A 32 7.86 -12.61 7.07
CA LEU A 32 6.80 -12.29 8.04
C LEU A 32 5.59 -13.26 7.98
N PHE A 33 5.30 -13.81 6.79
CA PHE A 33 4.17 -14.69 6.56
C PHE A 33 4.54 -16.18 6.51
N ASP A 34 5.82 -16.55 6.67
CA ASP A 34 6.24 -17.96 6.64
C ASP A 34 5.63 -18.76 7.81
N ILE A 35 5.28 -18.08 8.91
CA ILE A 35 4.52 -18.65 10.01
C ILE A 35 3.20 -19.29 9.57
N LEU A 36 2.58 -18.76 8.51
CA LEU A 36 1.31 -19.27 7.97
C LEU A 36 1.49 -20.57 7.16
N ARG A 37 2.73 -20.89 6.75
CA ARG A 37 3.09 -22.10 5.98
C ARG A 37 3.81 -23.14 6.84
N SER A 38 3.88 -22.91 8.16
CA SER A 38 4.57 -23.82 9.08
C SER A 38 3.85 -25.18 9.20
N SER A 39 4.65 -26.24 9.29
CA SER A 39 4.18 -27.60 9.58
C SER A 39 4.88 -28.09 10.86
N PRO A 40 4.13 -28.46 11.92
CA PRO A 40 2.66 -28.52 12.00
C PRO A 40 1.99 -27.13 12.03
N PRO A 41 0.69 -27.03 11.65
CA PRO A 41 -0.04 -25.77 11.66
C PRO A 41 -0.03 -25.13 13.06
N LYS A 42 0.30 -23.84 13.12
CA LYS A 42 0.23 -23.10 14.40
C LYS A 42 -1.20 -22.87 14.84
N LYS A 43 -1.40 -22.88 16.16
CA LYS A 43 -2.64 -22.47 16.81
C LYS A 43 -2.64 -20.97 17.05
N ARG A 44 -3.82 -20.37 16.95
CA ARG A 44 -4.11 -19.01 17.42
C ARG A 44 -4.00 -18.97 18.95
N SER A 45 -3.90 -17.76 19.51
CA SER A 45 -3.81 -17.56 20.97
C SER A 45 -5.01 -18.13 21.74
N ASN A 46 -6.16 -18.31 21.08
CA ASN A 46 -7.36 -18.95 21.63
C ASN A 46 -7.35 -20.49 21.53
N GLY A 47 -6.25 -21.10 21.08
CA GLY A 47 -6.11 -22.56 20.95
C GLY A 47 -6.73 -23.17 19.69
N VAL A 48 -7.40 -22.38 18.85
CA VAL A 48 -7.97 -22.83 17.57
C VAL A 48 -6.87 -22.92 16.51
N GLU A 49 -6.90 -23.96 15.68
CA GLU A 49 -5.95 -24.12 14.58
C GLU A 49 -6.07 -22.97 13.56
N MET A 50 -4.93 -22.51 13.05
CA MET A 50 -4.97 -21.60 11.90
C MET A 50 -5.63 -22.30 10.72
N PRO A 51 -6.50 -21.60 9.97
CA PRO A 51 -7.07 -22.15 8.74
C PRO A 51 -5.96 -22.49 7.75
N ASN A 52 -6.18 -23.50 6.91
CA ASN A 52 -5.25 -23.84 5.84
C ASN A 52 -5.29 -22.72 4.78
N LEU A 53 -4.31 -21.82 4.85
CA LEU A 53 -4.17 -20.71 3.90
C LEU A 53 -3.43 -21.13 2.61
N ALA A 54 -2.76 -22.29 2.61
CA ALA A 54 -2.12 -22.80 1.40
C ALA A 54 -3.15 -23.25 0.34
N SER A 55 -4.35 -23.69 0.77
CA SER A 55 -5.44 -24.05 -0.14
C SER A 55 -6.21 -22.86 -0.70
N TYR A 56 -5.95 -21.63 -0.22
CA TYR A 56 -6.62 -20.41 -0.70
C TYR A 56 -6.14 -19.91 -2.07
N THR A 57 -5.19 -20.60 -2.71
CA THR A 57 -4.69 -20.28 -4.06
C THR A 57 -5.78 -20.27 -5.13
N GLU A 58 -6.92 -20.93 -4.90
CA GLU A 58 -8.05 -20.97 -5.85
C GLU A 58 -8.97 -19.75 -5.77
N MET A 59 -8.88 -18.93 -4.73
CA MET A 59 -9.54 -17.63 -4.67
C MET A 59 -8.75 -16.60 -5.48
N HIS A 60 -8.55 -16.90 -6.77
CA HIS A 60 -8.28 -15.89 -7.77
C HIS A 60 -9.47 -14.93 -7.74
N HIS A 61 -9.38 -13.85 -6.95
CA HIS A 61 -10.14 -12.65 -7.29
C HIS A 61 -9.70 -12.38 -8.72
N LYS A 62 -10.62 -12.55 -9.67
CA LYS A 62 -10.45 -11.97 -10.99
C LYS A 62 -10.16 -10.50 -10.70
N ARG A 63 -8.88 -10.08 -10.75
CA ARG A 63 -8.61 -8.71 -11.13
C ARG A 63 -9.20 -8.66 -12.51
N GLU A 64 -10.39 -8.09 -12.61
CA GLU A 64 -10.82 -7.47 -13.87
C GLU A 64 -9.57 -6.78 -14.43
N PRO A 65 -9.17 -7.08 -15.68
CA PRO A 65 -8.07 -6.34 -16.28
C PRO A 65 -8.42 -4.87 -16.14
N GLU A 66 -7.50 -4.08 -15.57
CA GLU A 66 -7.68 -2.63 -15.44
C GLU A 66 -8.01 -2.13 -16.84
N THR A 67 -9.29 -1.80 -17.08
CA THR A 67 -9.65 -0.97 -18.21
C THR A 67 -8.86 0.30 -18.02
N GLU A 68 -7.95 0.57 -18.95
CA GLU A 68 -7.25 1.84 -19.06
C GLU A 68 -8.32 2.93 -19.20
N VAL A 69 -8.82 3.45 -18.08
CA VAL A 69 -9.50 4.73 -18.07
C VAL A 69 -8.38 5.74 -18.15
N VAL A 70 -7.95 6.01 -19.37
CA VAL A 70 -7.29 7.26 -19.73
C VAL A 70 -8.31 8.37 -19.45
N ALA A 71 -8.46 8.72 -18.17
CA ALA A 71 -9.10 9.96 -17.79
C ALA A 71 -8.10 11.04 -18.15
N ASP A 72 -8.28 11.56 -19.36
CA ASP A 72 -7.69 12.78 -19.87
C ASP A 72 -7.92 13.88 -18.83
N ILE A 73 -6.94 14.09 -17.94
CA ILE A 73 -7.01 15.14 -16.92
C ILE A 73 -6.74 16.44 -17.67
N GLN A 74 -7.80 17.00 -18.25
CA GLN A 74 -7.77 18.35 -18.80
C GLN A 74 -7.26 19.28 -17.71
N THR A 75 -6.09 19.82 -17.98
CA THR A 75 -5.36 20.77 -17.16
C THR A 75 -6.19 22.05 -17.11
N THR A 76 -6.92 22.32 -16.04
CA THR A 76 -7.45 23.66 -15.80
C THR A 76 -6.35 24.50 -15.17
N GLU A 77 -5.47 24.96 -16.04
CA GLU A 77 -4.78 26.24 -15.93
C GLU A 77 -5.84 27.32 -15.62
N LYS A 78 -5.87 27.81 -14.37
CA LYS A 78 -6.16 29.19 -13.95
C LYS A 78 -6.43 29.26 -12.45
N ALA A 79 -5.36 29.48 -11.70
CA ALA A 79 -5.38 30.23 -10.46
C ALA A 79 -4.02 30.92 -10.30
N GLU A 80 -3.68 31.75 -11.28
CA GLU A 80 -2.64 32.76 -11.10
C GLU A 80 -3.27 34.00 -10.45
N LYS A 81 -2.58 34.47 -9.41
CA LYS A 81 -2.53 35.85 -8.88
C LYS A 81 -3.70 36.31 -8.01
N GLU A 82 -3.43 36.31 -6.72
CA GLU A 82 -3.77 37.32 -5.69
C GLU A 82 -3.72 36.54 -4.37
N SER A 83 -2.61 36.54 -3.63
CA SER A 83 -2.20 37.71 -2.87
C SER A 83 -0.95 37.32 -2.08
N ASP A 84 0.20 37.85 -2.48
CA ASP A 84 1.38 37.91 -1.62
C ASP A 84 1.99 39.29 -1.81
N SER A 85 1.73 40.19 -0.85
CA SER A 85 2.63 41.28 -0.49
C SER A 85 2.08 42.01 0.73
N THR A 86 2.70 41.72 1.86
CA THR A 86 2.82 42.56 3.04
C THR A 86 3.37 43.96 2.71
N ASN A 87 2.87 44.96 3.47
CA ASN A 87 3.44 46.27 3.81
C ASN A 87 4.60 46.84 2.99
N GLU A 88 4.43 48.07 2.49
CA GLU A 88 5.35 49.19 2.74
C GLU A 88 4.63 50.54 2.46
N GLU A 89 4.79 51.47 3.40
CA GLU A 89 4.40 52.89 3.35
C GLU A 89 5.17 53.63 2.24
N LEU A 90 4.61 54.70 1.65
CA LEU A 90 5.27 56.01 1.42
C LEU A 90 4.38 56.98 0.60
N GLU A 91 4.30 58.22 1.13
CA GLU A 91 4.16 59.55 0.48
C GLU A 91 2.80 59.89 -0.18
N ASP A 92 2.17 61.05 0.03
CA ASP A 92 2.64 62.45 0.27
C ASP A 92 1.59 63.25 1.07
#